data_AF-A0A1F9FVG8-F1
#
_entry.id   AF-A0A1F9FVG8-F1
#
_cell.length_a   1.000
_cell.length_b   1.000
_cell.length_c   1.000
_cell.angle_alpha   90.00
_cell.angle_beta   90.00
_cell.angle_gamma   90.00
#
_symmetry.space_group_name_H-M   'P 1'
#
loop_
_entity.id
_entity.type
_entity.pdbx_description
1 polymer ?
#
loop_
_entity_poly.entity_id
_entity_poly.type
_entity_poly.pdbx_seq_one_letter_code
_entity_poly.pdbx_strand_id
1 'polypeptide(L)'
;MKQFLYIVLFATLISCAAGTDEQLEEAQFALDKGDWATAITKSNDALTADATNVEAALLLSSAYAGRAGVNILAISADISESGNTESIFNVVHDALANTITSGTGLTDVRNAIVALGTTLTQPATTHVLFKDQQFQLGILEAIESFALSSLTAQQTLDGTITTTDITTTHRDDTQTDFINVDNHLINGGMESGDVLVTNLRKNYCVLRNVTAAASGIDLTALQDLNLCQLSASTTGLTFQSGTVASCASFDFSSCNSATDTTLTSN
;
A
#
# COMPACT_ATOMS: atom_id res chain seq x y z
N MET A 1 -21.39 18.65 -6.54
CA MET A 1 -20.68 18.34 -7.80
C MET A 1 -19.24 18.05 -7.42
N LYS A 2 -18.86 16.76 -7.36
CA LYS A 2 -17.55 16.30 -6.90
C LYS A 2 -16.56 16.46 -8.06
N GLN A 3 -15.53 17.28 -7.88
CA GLN A 3 -14.43 17.43 -8.82
C GLN A 3 -13.50 16.23 -8.65
N PHE A 4 -13.53 15.32 -9.62
CA PHE A 4 -12.47 14.31 -9.80
C PHE A 4 -11.31 15.00 -10.50
N LEU A 5 -10.24 15.28 -9.75
CA LEU A 5 -9.00 15.80 -10.29
C LEU A 5 -8.21 14.63 -10.85
N TYR A 6 -8.31 14.42 -12.16
CA TYR A 6 -7.50 13.47 -12.91
C TYR A 6 -6.02 13.93 -12.87
N ILE A 7 -5.12 12.99 -12.61
CA ILE A 7 -3.68 13.20 -12.55
C ILE A 7 -3.21 13.70 -13.92
N VAL A 8 -2.81 14.97 -13.98
CA VAL A 8 -2.19 15.58 -15.17
C VAL A 8 -0.71 15.20 -15.16
N LEU A 9 -0.30 14.27 -16.02
CA LEU A 9 1.12 14.01 -16.29
C LEU A 9 1.52 14.68 -17.61
N PHE A 10 2.40 15.68 -17.53
CA PHE A 10 3.07 16.28 -18.70
C PHE A 10 4.25 15.40 -19.10
N ALA A 11 4.25 14.84 -20.31
CA ALA A 11 5.45 14.29 -20.93
C ALA A 11 5.52 14.63 -22.42
N THR A 12 6.64 15.23 -22.81
CA THR A 12 6.98 15.66 -24.16
C THR A 12 7.43 14.50 -25.03
N LEU A 13 6.83 14.40 -26.21
CA LEU A 13 7.12 13.48 -27.32
C LEU A 13 8.57 13.60 -27.85
N ILE A 14 9.17 12.47 -28.27
CA ILE A 14 9.67 12.23 -29.65
C ILE A 14 10.44 10.89 -29.76
N SER A 15 9.95 10.04 -30.67
CA SER A 15 10.65 9.17 -31.66
C SER A 15 10.87 7.67 -31.40
N CYS A 16 10.11 6.88 -32.20
CA CYS A 16 10.42 5.61 -32.86
C CYS A 16 10.19 4.29 -32.09
N ALA A 17 8.99 4.07 -31.56
CA ALA A 17 8.46 2.75 -31.22
C ALA A 17 6.94 2.66 -31.54
N ALA A 18 6.56 2.74 -32.82
CA ALA A 18 5.16 3.00 -33.24
C ALA A 18 4.07 2.12 -32.60
N GLY A 19 4.35 0.86 -32.24
CA GLY A 19 3.36 0.00 -31.57
C GLY A 19 3.32 0.16 -30.05
N THR A 20 4.47 0.34 -29.40
CA THR A 20 4.54 0.52 -27.93
C THR A 20 4.14 1.94 -27.55
N ASP A 21 4.54 2.94 -28.32
CA ASP A 21 4.13 4.34 -28.13
C ASP A 21 2.60 4.48 -28.28
N GLU A 22 2.00 3.83 -29.29
CA GLU A 22 0.54 3.79 -29.47
C GLU A 22 -0.17 3.11 -28.29
N GLN A 23 0.38 2.00 -27.78
CA GLN A 23 -0.17 1.33 -26.59
C GLN A 23 -0.11 2.20 -25.34
N LEU A 24 0.99 2.93 -25.13
CA LEU A 24 1.15 3.84 -23.99
C LEU A 24 0.17 5.02 -24.08
N GLU A 25 0.05 5.65 -25.25
CA GLU A 25 -0.92 6.73 -25.48
C GLU A 25 -2.36 6.25 -25.28
N GLU A 26 -2.73 5.10 -25.83
CA GLU A 26 -4.06 4.51 -25.65
C GLU A 26 -4.34 4.16 -24.18
N ALA A 27 -3.35 3.63 -23.45
CA ALA A 27 -3.46 3.36 -22.03
C ALA A 27 -3.69 4.66 -21.23
N GLN A 28 -2.95 5.72 -21.55
CA GLN A 28 -3.08 7.01 -20.89
C GLN A 28 -4.46 7.65 -21.15
N PHE A 29 -4.94 7.63 -22.40
CA PHE A 29 -6.28 8.12 -22.71
C PHE A 29 -7.38 7.30 -22.03
N ALA A 30 -7.17 6.00 -21.83
CA ALA A 30 -8.10 5.15 -21.11
C ALA A 30 -8.12 5.50 -19.61
N LEU A 31 -6.95 5.72 -18.99
CA LEU A 31 -6.85 6.21 -17.61
C LEU A 31 -7.59 7.53 -17.42
N ASP A 32 -7.38 8.50 -18.30
CA ASP A 32 -8.02 9.82 -18.23
C ASP A 32 -9.55 9.74 -18.33
N LYS A 33 -10.07 8.72 -19.01
CA LYS A 33 -11.52 8.47 -19.13
C LYS A 33 -12.08 7.63 -17.98
N GLY A 34 -11.23 7.07 -17.12
CA GLY A 34 -11.62 6.07 -16.13
C GLY A 34 -11.95 4.70 -16.74
N ASP A 35 -11.51 4.42 -17.97
CA ASP A 35 -11.62 3.11 -18.59
C ASP A 35 -10.45 2.21 -18.16
N TRP A 36 -10.55 1.71 -16.93
CA TRP A 36 -9.49 0.92 -16.31
C TRP A 36 -9.21 -0.39 -17.04
N ALA A 37 -10.23 -1.00 -17.65
CA ALA A 37 -10.07 -2.26 -18.36
C ALA A 37 -9.17 -2.08 -19.59
N THR A 38 -9.45 -1.06 -20.40
CA THR A 38 -8.63 -0.74 -21.58
C THR A 38 -7.21 -0.33 -21.15
N ALA A 39 -7.08 0.51 -20.12
CA ALA A 39 -5.77 0.91 -19.61
C ALA A 39 -4.92 -0.31 -19.18
N ILE A 40 -5.48 -1.24 -18.41
CA ILE A 40 -4.80 -2.46 -17.98
C ILE A 40 -4.37 -3.31 -19.18
N THR A 41 -5.25 -3.51 -20.17
CA THR A 41 -4.92 -4.30 -21.35
C THR A 41 -3.75 -3.67 -22.11
N LYS A 42 -3.81 -2.37 -22.39
CA LYS A 42 -2.81 -1.68 -23.20
C LYS A 42 -1.45 -1.57 -22.51
N SER A 43 -1.42 -1.31 -21.20
CA SER A 43 -0.18 -1.32 -20.43
C SER A 43 0.45 -2.73 -20.35
N ASN A 44 -0.37 -3.79 -20.24
CA ASN A 44 0.15 -5.18 -20.30
C ASN A 44 0.70 -5.53 -21.68
N ASP A 45 0.05 -5.10 -22.77
CA ASP A 45 0.56 -5.32 -24.12
C ASP A 45 1.94 -4.65 -24.30
N ALA A 46 2.10 -3.42 -23.77
CA ALA A 46 3.37 -2.71 -23.76
C ALA A 46 4.46 -3.42 -22.93
N LEU A 47 4.11 -3.92 -21.74
CA LEU A 47 5.03 -4.72 -20.91
C LEU A 47 5.36 -6.10 -21.51
N THR A 48 4.45 -6.66 -22.31
CA THR A 48 4.73 -7.90 -23.05
C THR A 48 5.74 -7.66 -24.17
N ALA A 49 5.68 -6.49 -24.81
CA ALA A 49 6.65 -6.07 -25.82
C ALA A 49 8.01 -5.68 -25.20
N ASP A 50 7.98 -5.00 -24.05
CA ASP A 50 9.16 -4.61 -23.28
C ASP A 50 8.86 -4.65 -21.77
N ALA A 51 9.29 -5.73 -21.11
CA ALA A 51 9.08 -5.94 -19.68
C ALA A 51 9.85 -4.94 -18.79
N THR A 52 10.77 -4.16 -19.37
CA THR A 52 11.55 -3.14 -18.67
C THR A 52 10.96 -1.74 -18.80
N ASN A 53 9.84 -1.59 -19.52
CA ASN A 53 9.20 -0.30 -19.75
C ASN A 53 8.56 0.25 -18.46
N VAL A 54 9.25 1.20 -17.83
CA VAL A 54 8.84 1.84 -16.57
C VAL A 54 7.52 2.61 -16.72
N GLU A 55 7.30 3.27 -17.86
CA GLU A 55 6.07 4.02 -18.12
C GLU A 55 4.87 3.08 -18.22
N ALA A 56 5.01 1.96 -18.94
CA ALA A 56 3.97 0.93 -19.01
C ALA A 56 3.64 0.36 -17.61
N ALA A 57 4.65 0.13 -16.76
CA ALA A 57 4.45 -0.33 -15.40
C ALA A 57 3.71 0.70 -14.52
N LEU A 58 4.06 1.98 -14.64
CA LEU A 58 3.39 3.09 -13.96
C LEU A 58 1.92 3.21 -14.39
N LEU A 59 1.64 3.13 -15.69
CA LEU A 59 0.29 3.16 -16.22
C LEU A 59 -0.52 1.94 -15.75
N LEU A 60 0.09 0.74 -15.78
CA LEU A 60 -0.56 -0.49 -15.32
C LEU A 60 -0.90 -0.41 -13.82
N SER A 61 0.05 0.03 -13.00
CA SER A 61 -0.15 0.22 -11.56
C SER A 61 -1.25 1.24 -11.28
N SER A 62 -1.22 2.37 -11.98
CA SER A 62 -2.23 3.42 -11.86
C SER A 62 -3.63 2.94 -12.30
N ALA A 63 -3.70 2.09 -13.33
CA ALA A 63 -4.96 1.53 -13.79
C ALA A 63 -5.56 0.54 -12.78
N TYR A 64 -4.73 -0.31 -12.18
CA TYR A 64 -5.15 -1.18 -11.09
C TYR A 64 -5.57 -0.38 -9.84
N ALA A 65 -4.78 0.60 -9.42
CA ALA A 65 -5.13 1.47 -8.28
C ALA A 65 -6.43 2.25 -8.54
N GLY A 66 -6.62 2.78 -9.75
CA GLY A 66 -7.84 3.46 -10.17
C GLY A 66 -9.06 2.53 -10.19
N ARG A 67 -8.89 1.28 -10.65
CA ARG A 67 -9.95 0.25 -10.61
C ARG A 67 -10.31 -0.18 -9.19
N ALA A 68 -9.32 -0.22 -8.29
CA ALA A 68 -9.53 -0.43 -6.87
C ALA A 68 -10.25 0.75 -6.18
N GLY A 69 -10.33 1.90 -6.85
CA GLY A 69 -10.86 3.15 -6.31
C GLY A 69 -9.86 3.95 -5.48
N VAL A 70 -8.65 3.43 -5.26
CA VAL A 70 -7.67 3.98 -4.31
C VAL A 70 -7.21 5.37 -4.74
N ASN A 71 -7.49 6.35 -3.88
CA ASN A 71 -6.98 7.71 -4.02
C ASN A 71 -5.73 7.88 -3.15
N ILE A 72 -4.58 7.57 -3.74
CA ILE A 72 -3.25 7.66 -3.09
C ILE A 72 -3.03 9.03 -2.45
N LEU A 73 -3.40 10.13 -3.13
CA LEU A 73 -3.20 11.49 -2.61
C LEU A 73 -4.09 11.80 -1.41
N ALA A 74 -5.33 11.30 -1.40
CA ALA A 74 -6.22 11.46 -0.24
C ALA A 74 -5.66 10.71 0.97
N ILE A 75 -5.22 9.47 0.78
CA ILE A 75 -4.64 8.66 1.86
C ILE A 75 -3.37 9.31 2.39
N SER A 76 -2.48 9.81 1.53
CA SER A 76 -1.29 10.55 1.96
C SER A 76 -1.63 11.81 2.75
N ALA A 77 -2.68 12.55 2.36
CA ALA A 77 -3.16 13.71 3.09
C ALA A 77 -3.70 13.32 4.47
N ASP A 78 -4.55 12.30 4.55
CA ASP A 78 -5.12 11.80 5.81
C ASP A 78 -4.02 11.35 6.79
N ILE A 79 -2.98 10.66 6.30
CA ILE A 79 -1.82 10.29 7.12
C ILE A 79 -1.08 11.53 7.62
N SER A 80 -0.86 12.53 6.76
CA SER A 80 -0.14 13.75 7.13
C SER A 80 -0.90 14.61 8.15
N GLU A 81 -2.23 14.55 8.13
CA GLU A 81 -3.11 15.28 9.05
C GLU A 81 -3.39 14.51 10.35
N SER A 82 -3.14 13.20 10.37
CA SER A 82 -3.26 12.39 11.58
C SER A 82 -2.29 12.84 12.66
N GLY A 83 -2.83 13.50 13.69
CA GLY A 83 -2.06 13.87 14.87
C GLY A 83 -1.65 12.64 15.69
N ASN A 84 -0.76 12.82 16.67
CA ASN A 84 -0.18 11.75 17.52
C ASN A 84 -1.18 10.90 18.33
N THR A 85 -2.48 11.17 18.28
CA THR A 85 -3.52 10.49 19.09
C THR A 85 -4.21 9.34 18.37
N GLU A 86 -4.16 9.28 17.04
CA GLU A 86 -4.75 8.20 16.25
C GLU A 86 -3.65 7.31 15.66
N SER A 87 -3.91 6.01 15.64
CA SER A 87 -3.04 5.05 14.95
C SER A 87 -3.13 5.31 13.44
N ILE A 88 -1.99 5.47 12.76
CA ILE A 88 -1.93 5.57 11.29
C ILE A 88 -2.59 4.37 10.61
N PHE A 89 -2.56 3.20 11.25
CA PHE A 89 -3.30 2.03 10.78
C PHE A 89 -4.81 2.32 10.66
N ASN A 90 -5.42 2.94 11.67
CA ASN A 90 -6.85 3.27 11.66
C ASN A 90 -7.17 4.33 10.61
N VAL A 91 -6.34 5.37 10.52
CA VAL A 91 -6.50 6.45 9.55
C VAL A 91 -6.50 5.89 8.12
N VAL A 92 -5.52 5.04 7.81
CA VAL A 92 -5.38 4.43 6.48
C VAL A 92 -6.50 3.42 6.22
N HIS A 93 -6.89 2.63 7.23
CA HIS A 93 -8.02 1.71 7.13
C HIS A 93 -9.31 2.45 6.80
N ASP A 94 -9.67 3.49 7.55
CA ASP A 94 -10.91 4.24 7.36
C ASP A 94 -10.93 4.97 6.00
N ALA A 95 -9.79 5.55 5.61
CA ALA A 95 -9.65 6.18 4.30
C ALA A 95 -9.88 5.16 3.17
N LEU A 96 -9.28 3.98 3.26
CA LEU A 96 -9.43 2.93 2.24
C LEU A 96 -10.79 2.26 2.27
N ALA A 97 -11.38 2.02 3.44
CA ALA A 97 -12.71 1.41 3.59
C ALA A 97 -13.79 2.25 2.88
N ASN A 98 -13.65 3.58 2.91
CA ASN A 98 -14.54 4.49 2.20
C ASN A 98 -14.29 4.56 0.68
N THR A 99 -13.16 4.00 0.24
CA THR A 99 -12.62 4.20 -1.11
C THR A 99 -12.68 2.92 -1.95
N ILE A 100 -12.44 1.75 -1.34
CA ILE A 100 -12.49 0.45 -1.99
C ILE A 100 -13.93 -0.03 -2.06
N THR A 101 -14.53 0.02 -3.25
CA THR A 101 -15.96 -0.20 -3.45
C THR A 101 -16.37 -1.66 -3.72
N SER A 102 -15.43 -2.58 -3.91
CA SER A 102 -15.71 -3.99 -4.21
C SER A 102 -14.62 -4.92 -3.69
N GLY A 103 -14.97 -6.19 -3.46
CA GLY A 103 -14.00 -7.21 -3.01
C GLY A 103 -12.84 -7.46 -4.00
N THR A 104 -13.00 -7.10 -5.27
CA THR A 104 -11.91 -7.13 -6.27
C THR A 104 -10.90 -6.00 -6.09
N GLY A 105 -11.25 -4.93 -5.37
CA GLY A 105 -10.39 -3.77 -5.20
C GLY A 105 -9.13 -4.10 -4.40
N LEU A 106 -9.21 -4.99 -3.40
CA LEU A 106 -8.02 -5.46 -2.65
C LEU A 106 -7.05 -6.22 -3.57
N THR A 107 -7.59 -7.08 -4.45
CA THR A 107 -6.78 -7.78 -5.46
C THR A 107 -6.13 -6.79 -6.43
N ASP A 108 -6.85 -5.74 -6.82
CA ASP A 108 -6.32 -4.71 -7.70
C ASP A 108 -5.20 -3.88 -7.05
N VAL A 109 -5.30 -3.54 -5.75
CA VAL A 109 -4.18 -2.92 -5.04
C VAL A 109 -2.93 -3.81 -5.08
N ARG A 110 -3.08 -5.11 -4.78
CA ARG A 110 -1.95 -6.05 -4.86
C ARG A 110 -1.38 -6.14 -6.28
N ASN A 111 -2.24 -6.18 -7.30
CA ASN A 111 -1.79 -6.18 -8.70
C ASN A 111 -1.02 -4.91 -9.06
N ALA A 112 -1.40 -3.75 -8.49
CA ALA A 112 -0.68 -2.49 -8.69
C ALA A 112 0.73 -2.51 -8.11
N ILE A 113 0.91 -3.15 -6.95
CA ILE A 113 2.21 -3.34 -6.27
C ILE A 113 3.10 -4.27 -7.09
N VAL A 114 2.56 -5.42 -7.49
CA VAL A 114 3.28 -6.41 -8.32
C VAL A 114 3.73 -5.81 -9.66
N ALA A 115 2.88 -4.99 -10.29
CA ALA A 115 3.21 -4.32 -11.55
C ALA A 115 4.46 -3.43 -11.44
N LEU A 116 4.61 -2.66 -10.35
CA LEU A 116 5.79 -1.81 -10.16
C LEU A 116 7.02 -2.60 -9.66
N GLY A 117 6.82 -3.51 -8.72
CA GLY A 117 7.91 -4.27 -8.09
C GLY A 117 8.67 -5.16 -9.06
N THR A 118 7.97 -5.76 -10.04
CA THR A 118 8.62 -6.58 -11.07
C THR A 118 9.57 -5.78 -11.96
N THR A 119 9.19 -4.57 -12.34
CA THR A 119 10.00 -3.68 -13.20
C THR A 119 11.25 -3.12 -12.49
N LEU A 120 11.24 -3.02 -11.16
CA LEU A 120 12.41 -2.56 -10.38
C LEU A 120 13.61 -3.50 -10.40
N THR A 121 13.41 -4.77 -10.77
CA THR A 121 14.49 -5.77 -10.85
C THR A 121 15.40 -5.61 -12.07
N GLN A 122 15.03 -4.75 -13.01
CA GLN A 122 15.73 -4.42 -14.25
C GLN A 122 16.44 -3.06 -14.09
N PRO A 123 17.33 -2.57 -14.99
CA PRO A 123 18.17 -1.40 -14.71
C PRO A 123 17.38 -0.08 -14.76
N ALA A 124 16.46 0.11 -13.80
CA ALA A 124 15.53 1.22 -13.68
C ALA A 124 16.17 2.42 -12.97
N THR A 125 17.28 2.24 -12.24
CA THR A 125 17.90 3.29 -11.41
C THR A 125 18.40 4.52 -12.19
N THR A 126 18.56 4.42 -13.52
CA THR A 126 18.94 5.53 -14.40
C THR A 126 17.76 6.15 -15.15
N HIS A 127 16.54 5.59 -15.00
CA HIS A 127 15.35 6.06 -15.71
C HIS A 127 14.80 7.34 -15.08
N VAL A 128 14.29 8.26 -15.91
CA VAL A 128 13.79 9.56 -15.43
C VAL A 128 12.58 9.42 -14.50
N LEU A 129 11.79 8.36 -14.69
CA LEU A 129 10.60 8.05 -13.88
C LEU A 129 10.89 7.13 -12.67
N PHE A 130 12.16 6.79 -12.42
CA PHE A 130 12.52 5.86 -11.34
C PHE A 130 12.03 6.34 -9.96
N LYS A 131 12.17 7.63 -9.68
CA LYS A 131 11.73 8.20 -8.40
C LYS A 131 10.21 8.13 -8.25
N ASP A 132 9.47 8.42 -9.30
CA ASP A 132 8.01 8.36 -9.30
C ASP A 132 7.52 6.92 -9.06
N GLN A 133 8.16 5.95 -9.72
CA GLN A 133 7.92 4.52 -9.50
C GLN A 133 8.19 4.11 -8.05
N GLN A 134 9.33 4.51 -7.49
CA GLN A 134 9.72 4.21 -6.10
C GLN A 134 8.72 4.83 -5.10
N PHE A 135 8.34 6.08 -5.32
CA PHE A 135 7.36 6.76 -4.47
C PHE A 135 5.99 6.07 -4.54
N GLN A 136 5.46 5.80 -5.74
CA GLN A 136 4.16 5.15 -5.90
C GLN A 136 4.14 3.75 -5.30
N LEU A 137 5.21 2.96 -5.51
CA LEU A 137 5.34 1.64 -4.90
C LEU A 137 5.35 1.72 -3.38
N GLY A 138 6.15 2.62 -2.80
CA GLY A 138 6.19 2.82 -1.35
C GLY A 138 4.82 3.22 -0.78
N ILE A 139 4.05 4.08 -1.43
CA ILE A 139 2.72 4.42 -0.90
C ILE A 139 1.77 3.21 -0.97
N LEU A 140 1.81 2.42 -2.04
CA LEU A 140 0.97 1.22 -2.17
C LEU A 140 1.35 0.14 -1.13
N GLU A 141 2.64 -0.10 -0.90
CA GLU A 141 3.13 -1.01 0.14
C GLU A 141 2.78 -0.50 1.56
N ALA A 142 2.81 0.82 1.79
CA ALA A 142 2.33 1.41 3.04
C ALA A 142 0.83 1.14 3.25
N ILE A 143 0.01 1.33 2.22
CA ILE A 143 -1.42 1.03 2.22
C ILE A 143 -1.67 -0.43 2.61
N GLU A 144 -0.89 -1.33 2.03
CA GLU A 144 -0.99 -2.76 2.31
C GLU A 144 -0.66 -3.11 3.74
N SER A 145 0.46 -2.59 4.20
CA SER A 145 0.98 -2.78 5.54
C SER A 145 0.02 -2.28 6.61
N PHE A 146 -0.73 -1.22 6.33
CA PHE A 146 -1.60 -0.55 7.29
C PHE A 146 -3.07 -0.93 7.22
N ALA A 147 -3.58 -1.53 6.15
CA ALA A 147 -5.03 -1.63 6.01
C ALA A 147 -5.57 -2.80 5.20
N LEU A 148 -4.79 -3.44 4.32
CA LEU A 148 -5.38 -4.47 3.46
C LEU A 148 -5.86 -5.69 4.24
N SER A 149 -5.12 -6.10 5.29
CA SER A 149 -5.55 -7.20 6.15
C SER A 149 -6.85 -6.89 6.93
N SER A 150 -7.07 -5.65 7.35
CA SER A 150 -8.29 -5.25 8.07
C SER A 150 -9.47 -5.09 7.14
N LEU A 151 -9.26 -4.71 5.87
CA LEU A 151 -10.32 -4.70 4.88
C LEU A 151 -10.78 -6.11 4.48
N THR A 152 -9.91 -7.11 4.61
CA THR A 152 -10.27 -8.52 4.47
C THR A 152 -11.04 -9.02 5.70
N ALA A 153 -10.63 -8.62 6.90
CA ALA A 153 -11.34 -8.95 8.14
C ALA A 153 -12.51 -8.00 8.39
N GLN A 154 -13.68 -8.22 7.80
CA GLN A 154 -14.84 -7.34 8.00
C GLN A 154 -15.66 -7.72 9.24
N GLN A 155 -16.34 -6.74 9.83
CA GLN A 155 -17.34 -6.98 10.87
C GLN A 155 -18.60 -7.63 10.26
N THR A 156 -19.13 -8.66 10.89
CA THR A 156 -20.42 -9.25 10.55
C THR A 156 -21.57 -8.42 11.12
N LEU A 157 -22.78 -8.62 10.58
CA LEU A 157 -23.98 -7.86 10.99
C LEU A 157 -24.33 -8.00 12.48
N ASP A 158 -23.86 -9.05 13.15
CA ASP A 158 -24.06 -9.31 14.57
C ASP A 158 -22.97 -8.67 15.47
N GLY A 159 -22.04 -7.93 14.87
CA GLY A 159 -20.95 -7.24 15.57
C GLY A 159 -19.69 -8.07 15.77
N THR A 160 -19.69 -9.35 15.35
CA THR A 160 -18.50 -10.20 15.41
C THR A 160 -17.48 -9.76 14.37
N ILE A 161 -16.19 -9.82 14.69
CA ILE A 161 -15.11 -9.58 13.72
C ILE A 161 -14.48 -10.92 13.41
N THR A 162 -14.44 -11.29 12.14
CA THR A 162 -13.85 -12.56 11.69
C THR A 162 -12.51 -12.29 11.02
N THR A 163 -11.45 -12.91 11.51
CA THR A 163 -10.08 -12.75 10.99
C THR A 163 -9.59 -13.98 10.22
N THR A 164 -10.45 -14.99 10.01
CA THR A 164 -10.09 -16.23 9.32
C THR A 164 -9.68 -16.04 7.87
N ASP A 165 -10.12 -14.95 7.25
CA ASP A 165 -9.77 -14.60 5.88
C ASP A 165 -8.40 -13.90 5.79
N ILE A 166 -7.80 -13.52 6.92
CA ILE A 166 -6.38 -13.14 6.99
C ILE A 166 -5.56 -14.43 6.96
N THR A 167 -4.78 -14.60 5.90
CA THR A 167 -4.05 -15.82 5.59
C THR A 167 -2.55 -15.65 5.81
N THR A 168 -1.82 -16.76 5.79
CA THR A 168 -0.36 -16.81 5.70
C THR A 168 0.20 -15.89 4.60
N THR A 169 -0.45 -15.85 3.44
CA THR A 169 -0.06 -14.96 2.31
C THR A 169 -0.20 -13.50 2.69
N HIS A 170 -1.34 -13.08 3.26
CA HIS A 170 -1.52 -11.71 3.73
C HIS A 170 -0.43 -11.29 4.73
N ARG A 171 -0.04 -12.20 5.62
CA ARG A 171 1.04 -11.97 6.60
C ARG A 171 2.42 -11.88 5.94
N ASP A 172 2.74 -12.80 5.03
CA ASP A 172 4.03 -12.81 4.31
C ASP A 172 4.22 -11.55 3.49
N ASP A 173 3.15 -11.14 2.81
CA ASP A 173 3.16 -9.96 2.00
C ASP A 173 3.27 -8.69 2.86
N THR A 174 2.40 -8.51 3.87
CA THR A 174 2.46 -7.38 4.82
C THR A 174 3.85 -7.22 5.44
N GLN A 175 4.50 -8.33 5.78
CA GLN A 175 5.87 -8.31 6.30
C GLN A 175 6.88 -7.82 5.26
N THR A 176 6.76 -8.28 4.02
CA THR A 176 7.63 -7.86 2.91
C THR A 176 7.45 -6.37 2.62
N ASP A 177 6.20 -5.91 2.57
CA ASP A 177 5.83 -4.53 2.29
C ASP A 177 6.38 -3.61 3.40
N PHE A 178 6.23 -3.96 4.69
CA PHE A 178 6.84 -3.20 5.79
C PHE A 178 8.38 -3.09 5.71
N ILE A 179 9.07 -4.09 5.15
CA ILE A 179 10.54 -4.09 5.01
C ILE A 179 11.00 -3.23 3.84
N ASN A 180 10.23 -3.21 2.74
CA ASN A 180 10.65 -2.54 1.50
C ASN A 180 10.20 -1.08 1.44
N VAL A 181 9.06 -0.78 2.06
CA VAL A 181 8.36 0.50 1.93
C VAL A 181 9.22 1.71 2.26
N ASP A 182 10.03 1.66 3.31
CA ASP A 182 10.85 2.81 3.70
C ASP A 182 11.96 3.10 2.69
N ASN A 183 12.60 2.05 2.16
CA ASN A 183 13.59 2.15 1.11
C ASN A 183 12.97 2.74 -0.15
N HIS A 184 11.77 2.30 -0.53
CA HIS A 184 11.07 2.82 -1.69
C HIS A 184 10.66 4.29 -1.52
N LEU A 185 10.12 4.68 -0.37
CA LEU A 185 9.77 6.08 -0.10
C LEU A 185 11.01 6.99 -0.07
N ILE A 186 12.11 6.56 0.54
CA ILE A 186 13.37 7.32 0.59
C ILE A 186 13.97 7.45 -0.82
N ASN A 187 14.00 6.37 -1.60
CA ASN A 187 14.46 6.40 -2.98
C ASN A 187 13.55 7.25 -3.89
N GLY A 188 12.26 7.30 -3.56
CA GLY A 188 11.27 8.20 -4.16
C GLY A 188 11.48 9.68 -3.82
N GLY A 189 12.37 9.98 -2.86
CA GLY A 189 12.77 11.34 -2.49
C GLY A 189 12.22 11.85 -1.17
N MET A 190 11.55 11.00 -0.38
CA MET A 190 11.16 11.37 0.99
C MET A 190 12.36 11.44 1.92
N GLU A 191 12.32 12.36 2.87
CA GLU A 191 13.35 12.44 3.91
C GLU A 191 13.21 11.25 4.88
N SER A 192 14.34 10.73 5.35
CA SER A 192 14.35 9.58 6.27
C SER A 192 13.68 9.86 7.62
N GLY A 193 13.55 11.14 7.99
CA GLY A 193 12.87 11.63 9.18
C GLY A 193 11.41 12.02 8.94
N ASP A 194 10.87 11.78 7.74
CA ASP A 194 9.46 12.03 7.46
C ASP A 194 8.56 11.23 8.42
N VAL A 195 7.40 11.80 8.76
CA VAL A 195 6.44 11.23 9.69
C VAL A 195 5.94 9.87 9.20
N LEU A 196 5.65 9.73 7.91
CA LEU A 196 5.19 8.48 7.32
C LEU A 196 6.26 7.39 7.45
N VAL A 197 7.50 7.69 7.02
CA VAL A 197 8.64 6.76 7.10
C VAL A 197 8.90 6.34 8.55
N THR A 198 8.90 7.30 9.47
CA THR A 198 9.11 7.04 10.89
C THR A 198 8.02 6.13 11.47
N ASN A 199 6.77 6.37 11.09
CA ASN A 199 5.65 5.59 11.60
C ASN A 199 5.57 4.19 11.00
N LEU A 200 5.94 4.00 9.73
CA LEU A 200 6.08 2.67 9.12
C LEU A 200 7.06 1.79 9.91
N ARG A 201 8.26 2.33 10.19
CA ARG A 201 9.30 1.63 10.96
C ARG A 201 8.85 1.27 12.36
N LYS A 202 8.17 2.20 13.02
CA LYS A 202 7.60 2.01 14.37
C LYS A 202 6.55 0.90 14.41
N ASN A 203 5.63 0.89 13.45
CA ASN A 203 4.57 -0.12 13.34
C ASN A 203 5.15 -1.53 13.16
N TYR A 204 6.09 -1.69 12.22
CA TYR A 204 6.78 -2.96 12.03
C TYR A 204 7.50 -3.44 13.31
N CYS A 205 8.22 -2.54 13.98
CA CYS A 205 8.94 -2.85 15.23
C CYS A 205 7.99 -3.33 16.33
N VAL A 206 6.84 -2.66 16.53
CA VAL A 206 5.83 -3.06 17.52
C VAL A 206 5.29 -4.45 17.20
N LEU A 207 4.87 -4.68 15.95
CA LEU A 207 4.32 -5.96 15.51
C LEU A 207 5.33 -7.11 15.68
N ARG A 208 6.59 -6.89 15.33
CA ARG A 208 7.65 -7.89 15.49
C ARG A 208 8.01 -8.15 16.96
N ASN A 209 7.96 -7.13 17.82
CA ASN A 209 8.32 -7.32 19.23
C ASN A 209 7.24 -8.05 20.02
N VAL A 210 5.97 -7.86 19.67
CA VAL A 210 4.82 -8.56 20.29
C VAL A 210 4.88 -10.08 20.05
N THR A 211 5.47 -10.52 18.94
CA THR A 211 5.61 -11.96 18.64
C THR A 211 6.78 -12.61 19.38
N ALA A 212 7.63 -11.82 20.06
CA ALA A 212 8.90 -12.24 20.66
C ALA A 212 9.78 -13.08 19.71
N ALA A 213 9.58 -12.96 18.39
CA ALA A 213 10.14 -13.85 17.38
C ALA A 213 11.25 -13.14 16.58
N ALA A 214 12.41 -13.79 16.49
CA ALA A 214 13.50 -13.34 15.61
C ALA A 214 13.16 -13.42 14.11
N SER A 215 12.05 -14.07 13.75
CA SER A 215 11.64 -14.38 12.36
C SER A 215 10.66 -13.39 11.73
N GLY A 216 10.14 -12.39 12.47
CA GLY A 216 9.20 -11.40 11.93
C GLY A 216 7.81 -11.43 12.57
N ILE A 217 6.80 -11.13 11.76
CA ILE A 217 5.39 -11.02 12.15
C ILE A 217 4.78 -12.44 12.15
N ASP A 218 4.05 -12.81 13.22
CA ASP A 218 3.27 -14.05 13.27
C ASP A 218 1.84 -13.81 12.75
N LEU A 219 1.22 -14.83 12.14
CA LEU A 219 -0.15 -14.71 11.61
C LEU A 219 -1.16 -14.40 12.73
N THR A 220 -1.00 -15.01 13.90
CA THR A 220 -1.88 -14.78 15.05
C THR A 220 -1.76 -13.33 15.52
N ALA A 221 -0.54 -12.78 15.56
CA ALA A 221 -0.33 -11.39 15.95
C ALA A 221 -0.92 -10.39 14.94
N LEU A 222 -0.85 -10.69 13.64
CA LEU A 222 -1.51 -9.87 12.62
C LEU A 222 -3.03 -9.93 12.76
N GLN A 223 -3.60 -11.14 12.92
CA GLN A 223 -5.05 -11.32 13.13
C GLN A 223 -5.52 -10.60 14.39
N ASP A 224 -4.77 -10.72 15.49
CA ASP A 224 -5.06 -10.06 16.76
C ASP A 224 -4.99 -8.53 16.64
N LEU A 225 -4.00 -7.99 15.92
CA LEU A 225 -3.93 -6.56 15.63
C LEU A 225 -5.16 -6.09 14.86
N ASN A 226 -5.56 -6.81 13.79
CA ASN A 226 -6.73 -6.44 13.00
C ASN A 226 -8.01 -6.46 13.82
N LEU A 227 -8.21 -7.50 14.64
CA LEU A 227 -9.32 -7.58 15.59
C LEU A 227 -9.35 -6.37 16.53
N CYS A 228 -8.18 -5.96 16.99
CA CYS A 228 -8.00 -4.84 17.89
C CYS A 228 -8.31 -3.48 17.25
N GLN A 229 -7.87 -3.24 16.02
CA GLN A 229 -8.09 -1.96 15.33
C GLN A 229 -9.56 -1.77 14.96
N LEU A 230 -10.19 -2.80 14.39
CA LEU A 230 -11.61 -2.78 14.01
C LEU A 230 -12.57 -2.71 15.20
N SER A 231 -12.14 -3.18 16.37
CA SER A 231 -12.95 -3.09 17.58
C SER A 231 -12.82 -1.75 18.28
N ALA A 232 -11.69 -1.05 18.18
CA ALA A 232 -11.52 0.28 18.79
C ALA A 232 -12.53 1.32 18.24
N SER A 233 -13.00 1.15 17.00
CA SER A 233 -14.07 1.97 16.41
C SER A 233 -15.47 1.61 16.94
N THR A 234 -15.60 0.58 17.79
CA THR A 234 -16.90 0.06 18.29
C THR A 234 -16.90 -0.19 19.80
N THR A 235 -17.86 0.39 20.52
CA THR A 235 -18.03 0.16 21.95
C THR A 235 -18.59 -1.23 22.26
N GLY A 236 -17.95 -1.98 23.16
CA GLY A 236 -18.56 -3.14 23.85
C GLY A 236 -18.16 -4.53 23.35
N LEU A 237 -17.14 -4.67 22.51
CA LEU A 237 -16.63 -5.98 22.09
C LEU A 237 -15.71 -6.61 23.14
N THR A 238 -15.88 -7.92 23.35
CA THR A 238 -15.04 -8.75 24.23
C THR A 238 -14.02 -9.55 23.42
N PHE A 239 -12.74 -9.40 23.74
CA PHE A 239 -11.63 -10.08 23.07
C PHE A 239 -11.43 -11.51 23.59
N GLN A 240 -11.21 -12.46 22.67
CA GLN A 240 -10.86 -13.85 23.02
C GLN A 240 -9.36 -14.15 22.92
N SER A 241 -8.54 -13.31 22.27
CA SER A 241 -7.14 -13.63 22.01
C SER A 241 -6.15 -12.97 22.99
N GLY A 242 -5.05 -13.68 23.25
CA GLY A 242 -4.17 -13.45 24.39
C GLY A 242 -2.83 -12.77 24.08
N THR A 243 -2.48 -12.55 22.80
CA THR A 243 -1.16 -12.02 22.41
C THR A 243 -1.14 -10.49 22.41
N VAL A 244 -2.27 -9.86 22.10
CA VAL A 244 -2.48 -8.41 21.91
C VAL A 244 -3.62 -7.96 22.86
N ALA A 245 -3.53 -8.33 24.14
CA ALA A 245 -4.68 -8.26 25.06
C ALA A 245 -5.11 -6.84 25.49
N SER A 246 -4.39 -5.78 25.09
CA SER A 246 -4.83 -4.40 25.30
C SER A 246 -4.59 -3.51 24.08
N CYS A 247 -5.66 -3.17 23.37
CA CYS A 247 -5.61 -2.25 22.24
C CYS A 247 -5.05 -0.87 22.57
N ALA A 248 -5.27 -0.40 23.80
CA ALA A 248 -4.71 0.86 24.28
C ALA A 248 -3.18 0.84 24.45
N SER A 249 -2.52 -0.33 24.42
CA SER A 249 -1.07 -0.45 24.57
C SER A 249 -0.31 -0.61 23.25
N PHE A 250 -1.00 -0.66 22.09
CA PHE A 250 -0.35 -0.50 20.79
C PHE A 250 -0.04 0.98 20.57
N ASP A 251 0.70 1.54 21.53
CA ASP A 251 1.35 2.81 21.34
C ASP A 251 2.50 2.58 20.37
N PHE A 252 2.24 2.83 19.08
CA PHE A 252 3.26 2.76 18.04
C PHE A 252 4.40 3.76 18.26
N SER A 253 4.25 4.73 19.17
CA SER A 253 5.35 5.60 19.57
C SER A 253 6.38 4.91 20.49
N SER A 254 6.07 3.73 21.05
CA SER A 254 6.89 3.04 22.06
C SER A 254 8.18 2.39 21.52
N CYS A 255 8.32 2.19 20.21
CA CYS A 255 9.58 1.81 19.55
C CYS A 255 10.50 3.03 19.29
N ASN A 256 10.60 3.97 20.23
CA ASN A 256 11.31 5.24 20.02
C ASN A 256 12.85 5.14 20.05
N SER A 257 13.43 3.94 20.04
CA SER A 257 14.87 3.78 19.91
C SER A 257 15.23 3.64 18.43
N ALA A 258 15.90 4.65 17.89
CA ALA A 258 16.46 4.72 16.53
C ALA A 258 17.52 3.65 16.21
N THR A 259 17.48 2.49 16.87
CA THR A 259 18.48 1.42 16.84
C THR A 259 18.00 0.15 16.15
N ASP A 260 16.76 0.11 15.65
CA ASP A 260 16.29 -1.06 14.92
C ASP A 260 16.76 -1.02 13.45
N THR A 261 18.05 -1.34 13.25
CA THR A 261 18.74 -1.36 11.95
C THR A 261 18.34 -2.54 11.06
N THR A 262 17.26 -3.24 11.39
CA THR A 262 16.78 -4.42 10.65
C THR A 262 15.85 -4.05 9.49
N LEU A 263 15.28 -2.84 9.51
CA LEU A 263 14.55 -2.26 8.36
C LEU A 263 15.52 -1.67 7.33
N THR A 264 16.77 -1.41 7.73
CA THR A 264 17.86 -1.08 6.82
C THR A 264 18.58 -2.36 6.38
N SER A 265 17.96 -3.19 5.54
CA SER A 265 18.71 -4.31 4.93
C SER A 265 18.24 -4.67 3.52
N ASN A 266 18.91 -4.07 2.53
CA ASN A 266 19.75 -4.68 1.46
C ASN A 266 19.73 -3.83 0.20
#